data_AF-A0A1F8RYJ0-F1
#
_entry.id   AF-A0A1F8RYJ0-F1
#
_cell.length_a   1.000
_cell.length_b   1.000
_cell.length_c   1.000
_cell.angle_alpha   90.00
_cell.angle_beta   90.00
_cell.angle_gamma   90.00
#
_symmetry.space_group_name_H-M   'P 1'
#
loop_
_entity.id
_entity.type
_entity.pdbx_description
1 polymer ?
#
loop_
_entity_poly.entity_id
_entity_poly.type
_entity_poly.pdbx_seq_one_letter_code
_entity_poly.pdbx_strand_id
1 'polypeptide(L)'
;MVARPAPTPAPSADAVEFVKFCYQRRKVGWPELYDEMCGVAGRGLFRGWGPDDLATHGIGFSLGQMPALAALVTEIVTEDRARAKARTAVAVTPAGAPASAG
;
A
#
# COMPACT_ATOMS: atom_id res chain seq x y z
N MET A 1 18.96 3.50 -26.60
CA MET A 1 17.67 4.22 -26.51
C MET A 1 16.88 3.57 -25.39
N VAL A 2 16.82 4.18 -24.20
CA VAL A 2 15.95 3.67 -23.12
C VAL A 2 14.53 4.01 -23.53
N ALA A 3 13.72 2.98 -23.79
CA ALA A 3 12.30 3.14 -24.00
C ALA A 3 11.72 3.78 -22.74
N ARG A 4 11.09 4.95 -22.89
CA ARG A 4 10.29 5.56 -21.83
C ARG A 4 9.25 4.51 -21.41
N PRO A 5 9.21 4.08 -20.14
CA PRO A 5 8.17 3.15 -19.71
C PRO A 5 6.82 3.78 -20.06
N ALA A 6 5.97 3.02 -20.74
CA ALA A 6 4.59 3.42 -20.99
C ALA A 6 3.98 3.84 -19.65
N PRO A 7 3.06 4.83 -19.61
CA PRO A 7 2.33 5.12 -18.39
C PRO A 7 1.61 3.84 -17.99
N THR A 8 2.13 3.16 -16.95
CA THR A 8 1.39 2.10 -16.28
C THR A 8 0.04 2.73 -15.96
N PRO A 9 -1.09 2.13 -16.37
CA PRO A 9 -2.40 2.69 -16.05
C PRO A 9 -2.40 2.98 -14.55
N ALA A 10 -2.79 4.21 -14.19
CA ALA A 10 -2.79 4.62 -12.80
C ALA A 10 -3.52 3.52 -12.00
N PRO A 11 -2.94 3.05 -10.90
CA PRO A 11 -3.52 1.98 -10.11
C PRO A 11 -4.95 2.38 -9.77
N SER A 12 -5.91 1.51 -10.11
CA SER A 12 -7.31 1.76 -9.78
C SER A 12 -7.44 2.00 -8.27
N ALA A 13 -8.44 2.75 -7.83
CA ALA A 13 -8.69 2.93 -6.40
C ALA A 13 -8.74 1.57 -5.66
N ASP A 14 -9.32 0.56 -6.31
CA ASP A 14 -9.37 -0.80 -5.78
C ASP A 14 -8.01 -1.50 -5.66
N ALA A 15 -7.06 -1.21 -6.57
CA ALA A 15 -5.69 -1.72 -6.49
C ALA A 15 -4.97 -1.15 -5.27
N VAL A 16 -5.18 0.13 -4.99
CA VAL A 16 -4.63 0.79 -3.78
C VAL A 16 -5.24 0.18 -2.52
N GLU A 17 -6.54 -0.04 -2.50
CA GLU A 17 -7.23 -0.66 -1.36
C GLU A 17 -6.79 -2.11 -1.13
N PHE A 18 -6.54 -2.88 -2.20
CA PHE A 18 -5.97 -4.22 -2.09
C PHE A 18 -4.59 -4.21 -1.40
N VAL A 19 -3.68 -3.33 -1.84
CA VAL A 19 -2.34 -3.21 -1.23
C VAL A 19 -2.43 -2.82 0.24
N LYS A 20 -3.29 -1.84 0.57
CA LYS A 20 -3.53 -1.45 1.97
C LYS A 20 -4.10 -2.60 2.78
N PHE A 21 -5.03 -3.38 2.23
CA PHE A 21 -5.60 -4.55 2.91
C PHE A 21 -4.51 -5.58 3.26
N CYS A 22 -3.64 -5.91 2.30
CA CYS A 22 -2.49 -6.80 2.54
C CYS A 22 -1.56 -6.23 3.62
N TYR A 23 -1.23 -4.93 3.55
CA TYR A 23 -0.35 -4.28 4.50
C TYR A 23 -0.95 -4.16 5.92
N GLN A 24 -2.27 -3.95 6.05
CA GLN A 24 -2.93 -3.90 7.36
C GLN A 24 -2.96 -5.28 8.03
N ARG A 25 -3.07 -6.36 7.24
CA ARG A 25 -2.96 -7.74 7.76
C ARG A 25 -1.55 -8.05 8.24
N ARG A 26 -0.55 -7.64 7.46
CA ARG A 26 0.87 -7.86 7.72
C ARG A 26 1.61 -6.57 7.44
N LYS A 27 1.96 -5.85 8.51
CA LYS A 27 2.70 -4.58 8.45
C LYS A 27 4.19 -4.80 8.13
N VAL A 28 4.47 -5.64 7.14
CA VAL A 28 5.80 -6.02 6.68
C VAL A 28 6.26 -5.11 5.55
N GLY A 29 7.56 -5.13 5.25
CA GLY A 29 8.12 -4.42 4.11
C GLY A 29 7.98 -5.22 2.82
N TRP A 30 8.39 -4.58 1.73
CA TRP A 30 8.79 -5.32 0.52
C TRP A 30 10.09 -6.09 0.83
N PRO A 31 10.28 -7.35 0.38
CA PRO A 31 9.45 -8.15 -0.52
C PRO A 31 8.40 -9.05 0.18
N GLU A 32 8.36 -9.13 1.51
CA GLU A 32 7.42 -10.02 2.22
C GLU A 32 5.95 -9.68 1.92
N LEU A 33 5.64 -8.39 1.73
CA LEU A 33 4.30 -7.96 1.35
C LEU A 33 3.85 -8.52 -0.01
N TYR A 34 4.80 -8.79 -0.92
CA TYR A 34 4.51 -9.42 -2.22
C TYR A 34 3.99 -10.86 -2.05
N ASP A 35 4.61 -11.64 -1.17
CA ASP A 35 4.18 -13.01 -0.87
C ASP A 35 2.77 -13.03 -0.27
N GLU A 36 2.51 -12.11 0.67
CA GLU A 36 1.17 -11.95 1.25
C GLU A 36 0.13 -11.52 0.21
N MET A 37 0.47 -10.62 -0.71
CA MET A 37 -0.43 -10.26 -1.83
C MET A 37 -0.74 -11.48 -2.71
N CYS A 38 0.26 -12.30 -3.01
CA CYS A 38 0.08 -13.54 -3.76
C CYS A 38 -0.84 -14.53 -3.00
N GLY A 39 -0.63 -14.69 -1.70
CA GLY A 39 -1.45 -15.54 -0.83
C GLY A 39 -2.91 -15.06 -0.70
N VAL A 40 -3.13 -13.74 -0.63
CA VAL A 40 -4.47 -13.13 -0.59
C VAL A 40 -5.19 -13.34 -1.93
N ALA A 41 -4.50 -13.10 -3.06
CA ALA A 41 -5.04 -13.30 -4.39
C ALA A 41 -5.36 -14.77 -4.67
N GLY A 42 -4.45 -15.70 -4.33
CA GLY A 42 -4.65 -17.13 -4.52
C GLY A 42 -5.79 -17.72 -3.67
N ARG A 43 -6.19 -17.03 -2.59
CA ARG A 43 -7.29 -17.43 -1.71
C ARG A 43 -8.56 -16.57 -1.89
N GLY A 44 -8.56 -15.59 -2.78
CA GLY A 44 -9.69 -14.68 -2.98
C GLY A 44 -10.09 -13.87 -1.74
N LEU A 45 -9.16 -13.59 -0.83
CA LEU A 45 -9.49 -13.01 0.48
C LEU A 45 -9.92 -11.54 0.39
N PHE A 46 -9.63 -10.87 -0.71
CA PHE A 46 -10.07 -9.51 -0.98
C PHE A 46 -11.22 -9.56 -1.99
N ARG A 47 -12.46 -9.36 -1.53
CA ARG A 47 -13.68 -9.30 -2.37
C ARG A 47 -13.93 -10.54 -3.25
N GLY A 48 -13.27 -11.67 -2.98
CA GLY A 48 -13.33 -12.85 -3.84
C GLY A 48 -12.42 -12.77 -5.08
N TRP A 49 -11.57 -11.74 -5.19
CA TRP A 49 -10.76 -11.48 -6.36
C TRP A 49 -9.52 -12.37 -6.43
N GLY A 50 -9.34 -13.01 -7.59
CA GLY A 50 -8.16 -13.75 -7.93
C GLY A 50 -7.06 -12.89 -8.56
N PRO A 51 -5.94 -13.50 -8.97
CA PRO A 51 -4.87 -12.80 -9.68
C PRO A 51 -5.32 -12.20 -11.02
N ASP A 52 -6.32 -12.79 -11.69
CA ASP A 52 -6.85 -12.30 -12.98
C ASP A 52 -7.75 -11.06 -12.79
N ASP A 53 -8.63 -11.08 -11.78
CA ASP A 53 -9.43 -9.92 -11.39
C ASP A 53 -8.51 -8.75 -10.98
N LEU A 54 -7.49 -9.03 -10.18
CA LEU A 54 -6.51 -8.03 -9.75
C LEU A 54 -5.72 -7.46 -10.92
N ALA A 55 -5.38 -8.27 -11.92
CA ALA A 55 -4.72 -7.81 -13.14
C ALA A 55 -5.60 -6.82 -13.91
N THR A 56 -6.91 -7.05 -13.95
CA THR A 56 -7.89 -6.11 -14.55
C THR A 56 -7.89 -4.75 -13.85
N HIS A 57 -7.61 -4.72 -12.54
CA HIS A 57 -7.50 -3.50 -11.75
C HIS A 57 -6.11 -2.85 -11.76
N GLY A 58 -5.12 -3.46 -12.42
CA GLY A 58 -3.74 -2.96 -12.54
C GLY A 58 -2.74 -3.58 -11.55
N ILE A 59 -3.12 -4.63 -10.83
CA ILE A 59 -2.22 -5.41 -9.96
C ILE A 59 -1.80 -6.68 -10.70
N GLY A 60 -0.66 -6.61 -11.38
CA GLY A 60 -0.06 -7.75 -12.07
C GLY A 60 1.06 -8.40 -11.26
N PHE A 61 0.98 -9.72 -11.04
CA PHE A 61 2.03 -10.52 -10.39
C PHE A 61 3.08 -11.07 -11.38
N SER A 62 3.03 -10.65 -12.64
CA SER A 62 4.00 -11.07 -13.66
C SER A 62 5.36 -10.38 -13.47
N LEU A 63 6.45 -11.06 -13.85
CA LEU A 63 7.82 -10.54 -13.73
C LEU A 63 8.02 -9.17 -14.39
N GLY A 64 7.36 -8.92 -15.53
CA GLY A 64 7.42 -7.62 -16.23
C GLY A 64 6.67 -6.49 -15.51
N GLN A 65 5.81 -6.81 -14.54
CA GLN A 65 5.04 -5.85 -13.75
C GLN A 65 5.59 -5.69 -12.32
N MET A 66 6.42 -6.63 -11.84
CA MET A 66 7.08 -6.56 -10.53
C MET A 66 7.73 -5.20 -10.19
N PRO A 67 8.56 -4.57 -11.05
CA PRO A 67 9.18 -3.31 -10.69
C PRO A 67 8.15 -2.16 -10.54
N ALA A 68 7.11 -2.15 -11.37
CA ALA A 68 6.03 -1.17 -11.27
C ALA A 68 5.18 -1.40 -10.01
N LEU A 69 4.90 -2.67 -9.68
CA LEU A 69 4.19 -3.07 -8.47
C LEU A 69 4.98 -2.71 -7.22
N ALA A 70 6.29 -2.95 -7.20
CA ALA A 70 7.15 -2.63 -6.07
C ALA A 70 7.17 -1.12 -5.79
N ALA A 71 7.27 -0.29 -6.85
CA ALA A 71 7.20 1.16 -6.73
C ALA A 71 5.85 1.59 -6.15
N LEU A 72 4.75 1.09 -6.72
CA LEU A 72 3.40 1.37 -6.24
C LEU A 72 3.21 1.01 -4.76
N VAL A 73 3.61 -0.20 -4.37
CA VAL A 73 3.49 -0.68 -3.00
C VAL A 73 4.32 0.19 -2.05
N THR A 74 5.52 0.57 -2.45
CA THR A 74 6.40 1.44 -1.64
C THR A 74 5.75 2.81 -1.39
N GLU A 75 5.18 3.41 -2.43
CA GLU A 75 4.46 4.69 -2.32
C GLU A 75 3.27 4.55 -1.36
N ILE A 76 2.40 3.56 -1.56
CA ILE A 76 1.21 3.33 -0.73
C ILE A 76 1.58 3.08 0.74
N VAL A 77 2.60 2.26 0.99
CA VAL A 77 3.05 1.94 2.36
C VAL A 77 3.67 3.17 3.03
N THR A 78 4.43 3.98 2.28
CA THR A 78 5.02 5.23 2.79
C THR A 78 3.93 6.22 3.18
N GLU A 79 2.94 6.42 2.31
CA GLU A 79 1.79 7.29 2.55
C GLU A 79 0.95 6.79 3.74
N ASP A 80 0.66 5.49 3.83
CA ASP A 80 -0.10 4.91 4.95
C ASP A 80 0.66 5.09 6.29
N ARG A 81 1.98 4.86 6.30
CA ARG A 81 2.83 5.10 7.48
C ARG A 81 2.85 6.57 7.87
N ALA A 82 2.99 7.48 6.90
CA ALA A 82 2.98 8.92 7.16
C ALA A 82 1.64 9.35 7.77
N ARG A 83 0.53 8.85 7.21
CA ARG A 83 -0.83 9.13 7.70
C ARG A 83 -1.09 8.53 9.08
N ALA A 84 -0.61 7.31 9.34
CA ALA A 84 -0.68 6.70 10.66
C ALA A 84 0.11 7.52 11.69
N LYS A 85 1.32 7.97 11.34
CA LYS A 85 2.16 8.81 12.20
C LYS A 85 1.52 10.17 12.50
N ALA A 86 0.89 10.80 11.49
CA ALA A 86 0.15 12.05 11.68
C ALA A 86 -1.05 11.88 12.62
N ARG A 87 -1.80 10.78 12.49
CA ARG A 87 -2.93 10.45 13.39
C ARG A 87 -2.46 10.28 14.84
N THR A 88 -1.35 9.56 15.05
CA THR A 88 -0.77 9.40 16.39
C THR A 88 -0.25 10.74 16.93
N ALA A 89 0.40 11.58 16.11
CA ALA A 89 0.89 12.88 16.54
C ALA A 89 -0.24 13.82 17.00
N VAL A 90 -1.37 13.83 16.27
CA VAL A 90 -2.56 14.59 16.68
C VAL A 90 -3.11 14.08 18.01
N ALA A 91 -3.20 12.75 18.20
CA ALA A 91 -3.66 12.15 19.43
C ALA A 91 -2.72 12.36 20.63
N VAL A 92 -1.42 12.61 20.38
CA VAL A 92 -0.38 12.81 21.41
C VAL A 92 -0.21 14.28 21.78
N THR A 93 -0.91 15.24 21.15
CA THR A 93 -0.84 16.66 21.57
C THR A 93 -1.32 16.76 23.02
N PRO A 94 -0.45 17.02 24.02
CA PRO A 94 -0.93 17.21 25.39
C PRO A 94 -1.66 18.53 25.43
N ALA A 95 -2.93 18.49 25.86
CA ALA A 95 -3.66 19.68 26.23
C ALA A 95 -2.94 20.36 27.41
N GLY A 96 -2.33 21.51 27.13
CA GLY A 96 -2.18 22.63 28.08
C GLY A 96 -1.19 22.47 29.24
N ALA A 97 0.00 23.04 29.07
CA ALA A 97 0.62 23.87 30.11
C ALA A 97 1.34 25.01 29.37
N PRO A 98 1.06 26.29 29.68
CA PRO A 98 1.74 26.89 30.83
C PRO A 98 0.90 27.97 31.58
N ALA A 99 1.13 28.12 32.88
CA ALA A 99 0.96 29.42 33.54
C ALA A 99 1.81 29.48 34.82
N SER A 100 2.68 30.49 34.82
CA SER A 100 3.77 30.76 35.75
C SER A 100 3.34 31.21 37.15
N ALA A 101 4.24 30.98 38.10
CA ALA A 101 4.65 31.83 39.23
C ALA A 101 3.75 33.00 39.65
N GLY A 102 3.36 32.98 40.93
CA GLY A 102 2.85 34.10 41.72
C GLY A 102 2.77 33.71 43.18
#